data_AF-A0AAW0ZRT4-F1
#
_entry.id   AF-A0AAW0ZRT4-F1
#
_cell.length_a   1.000
_cell.length_b   1.000
_cell.length_c   1.000
_cell.angle_alpha   90.00
_cell.angle_beta   90.00
_cell.angle_gamma   90.00
#
_symmetry.space_group_name_H-M   'P 1'
#
loop_
_entity.id
_entity.type
_entity.pdbx_description
1 polymer ?
#
loop_
_entity_poly.entity_id
_entity_poly.type
_entity_poly.pdbx_seq_one_letter_code
_entity_poly.pdbx_strand_id
1 'polypeptide(L)'
;MFRAFGAAPAETPSTADIWTTTFPNKGYISCNASTLQSLAQLHGKSPFFPSLEDQSGTLLEDPNAASQLDGVGVGVGVGVGVGVGVGVGVGVGVGVGVGVGVGGGITGSQTAPLSSPSRSSPHSQGSETGERFSRKVFVGGLPPDIDEEEIKASFRRFGSLVVDWPHKAESKSYFPPKGYAFLLFQDEASVQQLIDACIQDEEKLYLCVSSPTTKDKPVQIRPWRLSDADFVLDASMPLDPRKTVFVGGVPRPLKAVELAMIMDRLYGGVCYAGIDTDPELKYPKGAGRVAFSNQQSYIAAISARFVQLQHGDIDKRVEVKPYVLDDQMCDECQGQRCGGKFAPFFCANVTCLQYYCEHCWATIHSRPGREFHKPLVKEGADRPRAVPYRWC
;
A
#
# COMPACT_ATOMS: atom_id res chain seq x y z
N MET A 1 56.35 -51.89 -3.67
CA MET A 1 55.12 -51.53 -2.93
C MET A 1 53.95 -51.69 -3.92
N PHE A 2 53.29 -52.83 -4.17
CA PHE A 2 52.63 -53.84 -3.30
C PHE A 2 51.73 -53.16 -2.25
N ARG A 3 50.39 -53.32 -2.15
CA ARG A 3 49.33 -54.27 -2.61
C ARG A 3 48.00 -53.47 -2.75
N ALA A 4 47.01 -53.72 -3.61
CA ALA A 4 46.23 -54.90 -4.02
C ALA A 4 45.10 -55.36 -3.06
N PHE A 5 43.92 -55.64 -3.65
CA PHE A 5 42.69 -56.34 -3.19
C PHE A 5 41.62 -55.51 -2.43
N GLY A 6 40.31 -55.60 -2.71
CA GLY A 6 39.54 -56.43 -3.65
C GLY A 6 38.10 -56.67 -3.15
N ALA A 7 37.17 -56.81 -4.12
CA ALA A 7 35.91 -57.58 -4.11
C ALA A 7 34.63 -57.06 -3.39
N ALA A 8 33.56 -56.95 -4.19
CA ALA A 8 32.13 -57.09 -3.84
C ALA A 8 31.77 -58.60 -3.68
N PRO A 9 30.55 -59.02 -3.25
CA PRO A 9 29.33 -58.89 -4.07
C PRO A 9 27.99 -58.73 -3.28
N ALA A 10 26.90 -58.80 -4.05
CA ALA A 10 25.47 -58.57 -3.80
C ALA A 10 24.78 -59.46 -2.75
N GLU A 11 23.58 -59.03 -2.31
CA GLU A 11 22.32 -59.83 -2.29
C GLU A 11 21.14 -59.02 -1.67
N THR A 12 20.01 -58.94 -2.39
CA THR A 12 18.63 -58.82 -1.88
C THR A 12 18.03 -60.26 -1.85
N PRO A 13 16.90 -60.63 -1.19
CA PRO A 13 15.65 -59.87 -0.97
C PRO A 13 14.83 -60.26 0.31
N SER A 14 13.51 -59.96 0.29
CA SER A 14 12.41 -60.58 1.08
C SER A 14 12.11 -59.94 2.44
N THR A 15 10.90 -59.90 3.01
CA THR A 15 9.48 -59.85 2.60
C THR A 15 8.70 -59.61 3.89
N ALA A 16 7.55 -58.92 3.80
CA ALA A 16 6.35 -59.03 4.64
C ALA A 16 6.41 -58.75 6.16
N ASP A 17 5.48 -57.88 6.60
CA ASP A 17 4.60 -58.02 7.78
C ASP A 17 3.65 -56.80 7.79
N ILE A 18 2.47 -56.86 7.15
CA ILE A 18 1.16 -57.20 7.74
C ILE A 18 1.02 -56.77 9.21
N TRP A 19 0.40 -55.61 9.44
CA TRP A 19 -0.56 -55.42 10.54
C TRP A 19 -1.77 -54.67 10.03
N THR A 20 -2.86 -55.41 9.90
CA THR A 20 -4.23 -54.92 9.98
C THR A 20 -4.46 -54.33 11.37
N THR A 21 -4.97 -53.10 11.47
CA THR A 21 -5.77 -52.72 12.64
C THR A 21 -6.82 -51.67 12.28
N THR A 22 -8.03 -52.05 12.65
CA THR A 22 -9.32 -51.44 12.45
C THR A 22 -9.46 -50.06 13.11
N PHE A 23 -10.28 -49.20 12.48
CA PHE A 23 -10.84 -47.95 12.99
C PHE A 23 -11.36 -48.03 14.45
N PRO A 24 -11.44 -46.89 15.16
CA PRO A 24 -12.73 -46.20 15.19
C PRO A 24 -12.68 -44.66 15.10
N ASN A 25 -13.64 -44.13 14.33
CA ASN A 25 -14.42 -42.91 14.54
C ASN A 25 -13.76 -41.57 14.94
N LYS A 26 -13.76 -40.67 13.94
CA LYS A 26 -14.46 -39.36 13.92
C LYS A 26 -14.66 -38.67 15.29
N GLY A 27 -13.78 -37.72 15.59
CA GLY A 27 -14.08 -36.57 16.44
C GLY A 27 -14.33 -35.34 15.55
N TYR A 28 -15.60 -34.97 15.38
CA TYR A 28 -15.99 -33.70 14.78
C TYR A 28 -15.78 -32.58 15.82
N ILE A 29 -15.02 -31.53 15.46
CA ILE A 29 -15.10 -30.26 16.19
C ILE A 29 -16.35 -29.56 15.64
N SER A 30 -17.42 -29.59 16.45
CA SER A 30 -18.63 -28.84 16.19
C SER A 30 -18.45 -27.43 16.73
N CYS A 31 -18.43 -26.43 15.84
CA CYS A 31 -18.50 -25.03 16.23
C CYS A 31 -19.99 -24.64 16.27
N ASN A 32 -20.69 -24.97 17.36
CA ASN A 32 -22.02 -24.41 17.62
C ASN A 32 -21.87 -23.12 18.44
N ALA A 33 -22.11 -21.99 17.78
CA ALA A 33 -22.33 -20.72 18.45
C ALA A 33 -23.64 -20.79 19.24
N SER A 34 -23.58 -20.93 20.57
CA SER A 34 -24.57 -20.43 21.56
C SER A 34 -24.19 -20.85 22.99
N THR A 35 -24.18 -19.87 23.91
CA THR A 35 -24.43 -19.96 25.38
C THR A 35 -23.24 -19.97 26.37
N LEU A 36 -23.34 -19.00 27.32
CA LEU A 36 -22.74 -18.83 28.66
C LEU A 36 -21.30 -18.27 28.73
N GLN A 37 -21.05 -17.05 29.25
CA GLN A 37 -21.33 -16.52 30.60
C GLN A 37 -20.52 -17.22 31.70
N SER A 38 -19.51 -16.48 32.19
CA SER A 38 -18.85 -16.55 33.51
C SER A 38 -18.42 -17.93 34.03
N LEU A 39 -17.11 -18.17 34.04
CA LEU A 39 -16.43 -18.86 35.15
C LEU A 39 -14.92 -18.54 35.12
N ALA A 40 -14.48 -17.79 36.12
CA ALA A 40 -13.07 -17.65 36.47
C ALA A 40 -12.54 -18.96 37.08
N GLN A 41 -11.22 -19.13 36.94
CA GLN A 41 -10.34 -20.10 37.61
C GLN A 41 -10.39 -21.55 37.11
N LEU A 42 -9.32 -21.95 36.42
CA LEU A 42 -8.37 -22.96 36.93
C LEU A 42 -7.09 -22.96 36.08
N HIS A 43 -5.94 -22.92 36.76
CA HIS A 43 -4.60 -23.06 36.18
C HIS A 43 -4.38 -24.45 35.57
N GLY A 44 -3.65 -24.52 34.46
CA GLY A 44 -3.09 -25.78 33.96
C GLY A 44 -2.40 -25.61 32.61
N LYS A 45 -1.05 -25.62 32.63
CA LYS A 45 -0.19 -25.71 31.44
C LYS A 45 -0.55 -26.96 30.63
N SER A 46 -0.73 -26.85 29.31
CA SER A 46 -0.83 -28.01 28.42
C SER A 46 0.37 -28.07 27.44
N PRO A 47 0.90 -29.27 27.14
CA PRO A 47 2.05 -29.49 26.27
C PRO A 47 1.60 -29.95 24.89
N PHE A 48 1.73 -29.15 23.83
CA PHE A 48 1.32 -29.61 22.49
C PHE A 48 2.01 -28.84 21.33
N PHE A 49 3.32 -28.96 21.19
CA PHE A 49 4.00 -28.72 19.90
C PHE A 49 5.27 -29.58 19.82
N PRO A 50 5.33 -30.62 18.97
CA PRO A 50 6.59 -31.07 18.41
C PRO A 50 6.83 -30.40 17.05
N SER A 51 8.06 -29.91 16.93
CA SER A 51 8.78 -29.35 15.78
C SER A 51 8.32 -29.77 14.38
N LEU A 52 8.26 -28.79 13.48
CA LEU A 52 8.39 -28.99 12.03
C LEU A 52 9.34 -27.91 11.50
N GLU A 53 10.64 -28.25 11.49
CA GLU A 53 11.61 -27.69 10.57
C GLU A 53 11.56 -28.46 9.23
N ASP A 54 11.65 -27.66 8.17
CA ASP A 54 12.35 -27.92 6.90
C ASP A 54 11.62 -28.55 5.68
N GLN A 55 12.10 -28.06 4.53
CA GLN A 55 11.83 -28.30 3.11
C GLN A 55 10.73 -27.45 2.46
N SER A 56 10.94 -26.72 1.36
CA SER A 56 12.11 -26.30 0.57
C SER A 56 11.56 -25.41 -0.56
N GLY A 57 12.36 -24.53 -1.17
CA GLY A 57 12.04 -24.03 -2.52
C GLY A 57 12.48 -22.60 -2.82
N THR A 58 13.77 -22.42 -3.07
CA THR A 58 14.35 -21.27 -3.79
C THR A 58 13.89 -21.26 -5.24
N LEU A 59 13.21 -20.20 -5.73
CA LEU A 59 13.20 -19.87 -7.16
C LEU A 59 13.07 -18.35 -7.41
N LEU A 60 14.09 -17.88 -8.13
CA LEU A 60 14.39 -16.61 -8.79
C LEU A 60 13.18 -15.79 -9.31
N GLU A 61 13.17 -14.47 -9.03
CA GLU A 61 12.32 -13.49 -9.71
C GLU A 61 13.18 -12.59 -10.62
N ASP A 62 12.91 -12.59 -11.93
CA ASP A 62 13.37 -11.57 -12.88
C ASP A 62 12.21 -10.59 -13.21
N PRO A 63 12.46 -9.27 -13.35
CA PRO A 63 11.41 -8.27 -13.56
C PRO A 63 11.45 -7.65 -14.97
N ASN A 64 10.43 -7.87 -15.81
CA ASN A 64 10.03 -6.88 -16.84
C ASN A 64 8.75 -7.30 -17.60
N ALA A 65 7.72 -6.45 -17.61
CA ALA A 65 6.82 -6.25 -18.76
C ALA A 65 5.88 -5.05 -18.51
N ALA A 66 5.84 -4.14 -19.48
CA ALA A 66 4.97 -2.97 -19.57
C ALA A 66 4.10 -3.06 -20.85
N SER A 67 3.14 -2.13 -21.02
CA SER A 67 2.29 -1.81 -22.20
C SER A 67 0.90 -2.49 -22.21
N GLN A 68 -0.23 -1.96 -22.71
CA GLN A 68 -0.67 -0.70 -23.35
C GLN A 68 -2.20 -0.81 -23.59
N LEU A 69 -2.98 0.28 -23.59
CA LEU A 69 -4.47 0.27 -23.55
C LEU A 69 -5.11 0.86 -24.84
N ASP A 70 -6.12 0.20 -25.42
CA ASP A 70 -7.09 0.74 -26.40
C ASP A 70 -8.50 0.70 -25.78
N GLY A 71 -9.29 1.79 -25.87
CA GLY A 71 -10.55 1.95 -25.13
C GLY A 71 -11.76 2.39 -25.96
N VAL A 72 -12.95 1.91 -25.59
CA VAL A 72 -14.29 2.38 -25.99
C VAL A 72 -14.98 2.96 -24.75
N GLY A 73 -15.63 4.12 -24.84
CA GLY A 73 -16.20 4.82 -23.66
C GLY A 73 -17.51 5.57 -23.93
N VAL A 74 -18.24 5.87 -22.84
CA VAL A 74 -19.50 6.64 -22.79
C VAL A 74 -19.25 7.92 -21.97
N GLY A 75 -19.62 9.10 -22.46
CA GLY A 75 -19.30 10.38 -21.78
C GLY A 75 -20.09 11.60 -22.25
N VAL A 76 -19.97 12.70 -21.50
CA VAL A 76 -20.59 14.02 -21.76
C VAL A 76 -19.46 15.02 -22.08
N GLY A 77 -19.52 15.75 -23.19
CA GLY A 77 -18.39 16.60 -23.63
C GLY A 77 -18.71 17.61 -24.74
N VAL A 78 -17.78 18.55 -24.99
CA VAL A 78 -17.84 19.59 -26.05
C VAL A 78 -16.60 19.43 -26.93
N GLY A 79 -16.75 19.20 -28.24
CA GLY A 79 -15.61 18.96 -29.15
C GLY A 79 -15.98 18.73 -30.62
N VAL A 80 -14.99 18.76 -31.53
CA VAL A 80 -15.11 18.52 -32.98
C VAL A 80 -14.42 17.19 -33.29
N GLY A 81 -15.12 16.18 -33.85
CA GLY A 81 -14.55 14.85 -34.09
C GLY A 81 -15.46 13.87 -34.86
N VAL A 82 -14.88 12.75 -35.33
CA VAL A 82 -15.56 11.67 -36.08
C VAL A 82 -15.53 10.40 -35.21
N GLY A 83 -16.69 9.85 -34.83
CA GLY A 83 -16.76 8.67 -33.94
C GLY A 83 -18.16 8.05 -33.81
N VAL A 84 -18.27 6.88 -33.16
CA VAL A 84 -19.52 6.13 -32.90
C VAL A 84 -19.75 6.04 -31.39
N GLY A 85 -20.85 6.58 -30.86
CA GLY A 85 -21.12 6.62 -29.41
C GLY A 85 -22.49 7.18 -29.02
N VAL A 86 -22.85 7.12 -27.74
CA VAL A 86 -24.10 7.68 -27.19
C VAL A 86 -23.74 8.71 -26.12
N GLY A 87 -24.18 9.97 -26.25
CA GLY A 87 -23.76 11.03 -25.33
C GLY A 87 -24.42 12.39 -25.54
N VAL A 88 -24.26 13.31 -24.59
CA VAL A 88 -24.87 14.65 -24.62
C VAL A 88 -23.76 15.70 -24.83
N GLY A 89 -23.82 16.55 -25.88
CA GLY A 89 -22.73 17.48 -26.24
C GLY A 89 -23.01 18.46 -27.40
N VAL A 90 -22.20 19.52 -27.53
CA VAL A 90 -22.26 20.53 -28.61
C VAL A 90 -20.96 20.49 -29.43
N GLY A 91 -21.04 20.34 -30.74
CA GLY A 91 -19.87 20.28 -31.63
C GLY A 91 -20.20 19.94 -33.08
N VAL A 92 -19.23 20.10 -34.00
CA VAL A 92 -19.37 19.78 -35.44
C VAL A 92 -18.44 18.61 -35.79
N GLY A 93 -18.97 17.55 -36.43
CA GLY A 93 -18.20 16.38 -36.85
C GLY A 93 -19.11 15.28 -37.45
N VAL A 94 -18.56 14.34 -38.23
CA VAL A 94 -19.32 13.30 -38.95
C VAL A 94 -19.02 11.92 -38.36
N GLY A 95 -20.00 11.23 -37.78
CA GLY A 95 -19.89 9.88 -37.20
C GLY A 95 -21.23 9.39 -36.62
N VAL A 96 -21.46 8.09 -36.54
CA VAL A 96 -22.79 7.50 -36.26
C VAL A 96 -22.98 7.22 -34.77
N GLY A 97 -23.86 7.97 -34.09
CA GLY A 97 -24.16 7.84 -32.66
C GLY A 97 -25.37 8.66 -32.24
N VAL A 98 -26.02 8.39 -31.10
CA VAL A 98 -27.28 9.05 -30.65
C VAL A 98 -27.00 10.06 -29.52
N GLY A 99 -27.40 11.33 -29.73
CA GLY A 99 -26.98 12.53 -28.97
C GLY A 99 -27.98 13.13 -27.95
N VAL A 100 -27.66 14.29 -27.32
CA VAL A 100 -28.43 15.59 -27.19
C VAL A 100 -27.48 16.74 -26.78
N GLY A 101 -27.59 18.00 -27.23
CA GLY A 101 -26.69 19.11 -26.81
C GLY A 101 -27.39 20.46 -26.62
N VAL A 102 -26.75 21.42 -25.93
CA VAL A 102 -27.14 22.86 -25.90
C VAL A 102 -25.95 23.77 -25.52
N GLY A 103 -25.79 24.94 -26.17
CA GLY A 103 -24.63 25.84 -26.02
C GLY A 103 -24.93 27.34 -25.81
N GLY A 104 -23.86 28.11 -25.51
CA GLY A 104 -23.68 29.56 -25.78
C GLY A 104 -24.07 30.59 -24.69
N GLY A 105 -23.10 31.40 -24.22
CA GLY A 105 -23.36 32.69 -23.53
C GLY A 105 -22.17 33.32 -22.79
N ILE A 106 -21.63 34.43 -23.32
CA ILE A 106 -20.63 35.34 -22.71
C ILE A 106 -21.28 36.44 -21.85
N THR A 107 -20.46 37.08 -20.99
CA THR A 107 -20.52 38.44 -20.40
C THR A 107 -20.65 38.52 -18.87
N GLY A 108 -19.88 39.46 -18.27
CA GLY A 108 -20.27 40.14 -17.02
C GLY A 108 -19.30 40.04 -15.85
N SER A 109 -18.30 40.93 -15.82
CA SER A 109 -17.56 41.33 -14.63
C SER A 109 -18.50 41.86 -13.52
N GLN A 110 -18.25 41.52 -12.25
CA GLN A 110 -18.38 42.46 -11.13
C GLN A 110 -17.75 41.95 -9.82
N THR A 111 -16.99 42.87 -9.23
CA THR A 111 -16.30 42.88 -7.93
C THR A 111 -17.23 43.17 -6.76
N ALA A 112 -17.05 42.51 -5.59
CA ALA A 112 -17.43 43.02 -4.26
C ALA A 112 -16.88 42.12 -3.12
N PRO A 113 -16.75 42.62 -1.87
CA PRO A 113 -15.53 42.46 -1.09
C PRO A 113 -15.58 41.48 0.09
N LEU A 114 -14.37 41.26 0.63
CA LEU A 114 -13.99 40.50 1.82
C LEU A 114 -14.83 40.83 3.06
N SER A 115 -15.33 39.79 3.73
CA SER A 115 -15.84 39.83 5.10
C SER A 115 -15.14 38.73 5.91
N SER A 116 -14.45 39.12 6.98
CA SER A 116 -13.68 38.25 7.88
C SER A 116 -14.60 37.36 8.73
N PRO A 117 -14.32 36.05 8.92
CA PRO A 117 -15.06 35.25 9.89
C PRO A 117 -14.44 35.40 11.28
N SER A 118 -15.24 35.91 12.20
CA SER A 118 -15.05 35.83 13.64
C SER A 118 -14.92 34.37 14.08
N ARG A 119 -13.93 34.11 14.93
CA ARG A 119 -13.65 32.83 15.58
C ARG A 119 -14.80 32.44 16.52
N SER A 120 -15.53 31.41 16.15
CA SER A 120 -16.37 30.63 17.06
C SER A 120 -16.11 29.15 16.78
N SER A 121 -15.33 28.54 17.67
CA SER A 121 -15.07 27.10 17.69
C SER A 121 -16.36 26.33 17.95
N PRO A 122 -16.73 25.32 17.14
CA PRO A 122 -17.69 24.33 17.60
C PRO A 122 -16.92 23.29 18.41
N HIS A 123 -16.97 23.42 19.74
CA HIS A 123 -16.72 22.29 20.62
C HIS A 123 -17.99 21.45 20.70
N SER A 124 -17.79 20.13 20.69
CA SER A 124 -18.70 19.03 21.04
C SER A 124 -19.88 18.73 20.12
N GLN A 125 -19.83 17.55 19.47
CA GLN A 125 -20.76 16.43 19.73
C GLN A 125 -20.32 15.16 18.96
N GLY A 126 -20.18 14.04 19.69
CA GLY A 126 -20.09 12.69 19.11
C GLY A 126 -18.84 11.91 19.49
N SER A 127 -18.88 11.21 20.62
CA SER A 127 -17.94 10.13 20.92
C SER A 127 -18.25 8.91 20.05
N GLU A 128 -17.44 8.68 19.02
CA GLU A 128 -17.14 7.32 18.55
C GLU A 128 -15.62 7.22 18.45
N THR A 129 -14.97 6.98 19.59
CA THR A 129 -13.57 6.53 19.62
C THR A 129 -13.52 5.03 19.28
N GLY A 130 -14.04 4.68 18.11
CA GLY A 130 -13.84 3.37 17.49
C GLY A 130 -12.54 3.39 16.69
N GLU A 131 -11.78 2.31 16.74
CA GLU A 131 -10.64 2.13 15.84
C GLU A 131 -11.14 2.11 14.40
N ARG A 132 -10.52 2.91 13.52
CA ARG A 132 -10.92 3.03 12.13
C ARG A 132 -10.04 2.20 11.21
N PHE A 133 -10.65 1.57 10.21
CA PHE A 133 -9.99 0.62 9.31
C PHE A 133 -10.22 0.96 7.84
N SER A 134 -9.24 0.61 7.01
CA SER A 134 -9.41 0.65 5.56
C SER A 134 -10.43 -0.40 5.11
N ARG A 135 -11.23 -0.03 4.11
CA ARG A 135 -12.20 -0.93 3.46
C ARG A 135 -11.54 -2.08 2.69
N LYS A 136 -10.24 -1.96 2.40
CA LYS A 136 -9.42 -3.03 1.84
C LYS A 136 -8.76 -3.84 2.96
N VAL A 137 -8.97 -5.15 2.95
CA VAL A 137 -8.48 -6.12 3.94
C VAL A 137 -7.71 -7.22 3.22
N PHE A 138 -6.56 -7.62 3.76
CA PHE A 138 -5.82 -8.77 3.25
C PHE A 138 -6.33 -10.07 3.88
N VAL A 139 -6.42 -11.13 3.07
CA VAL A 139 -6.76 -12.48 3.51
C VAL A 139 -5.70 -13.44 2.98
N GLY A 140 -5.03 -14.17 3.87
CA GLY A 140 -3.95 -15.10 3.53
C GLY A 140 -4.21 -16.52 4.03
N GLY A 141 -3.57 -17.50 3.39
CA GLY A 141 -3.72 -18.92 3.75
C GLY A 141 -4.97 -19.58 3.19
N LEU A 142 -5.60 -18.96 2.17
CA LEU A 142 -6.79 -19.49 1.50
C LEU A 142 -6.55 -20.94 1.03
N PRO A 143 -7.59 -21.82 1.04
CA PRO A 143 -7.50 -23.12 0.38
C PRO A 143 -7.08 -22.96 -1.09
N PRO A 144 -6.26 -23.86 -1.65
CA PRO A 144 -5.79 -23.75 -3.04
C PRO A 144 -6.90 -23.89 -4.08
N ASP A 145 -8.03 -24.49 -3.70
CA ASP A 145 -9.20 -24.79 -4.53
C ASP A 145 -10.40 -23.87 -4.25
N ILE A 146 -10.25 -22.83 -3.43
CA ILE A 146 -11.34 -21.86 -3.16
C ILE A 146 -11.42 -20.83 -4.29
N ASP A 147 -12.63 -20.59 -4.80
CA ASP A 147 -12.91 -19.59 -5.82
C ASP A 147 -13.40 -18.25 -5.25
N GLU A 148 -13.62 -17.26 -6.12
CA GLU A 148 -14.13 -15.94 -5.72
C GLU A 148 -15.50 -16.00 -5.08
N GLU A 149 -16.40 -16.83 -5.62
CA GLU A 149 -17.78 -16.97 -5.19
C GLU A 149 -17.86 -17.52 -3.77
N GLU A 150 -17.01 -18.48 -3.43
CA GLU A 150 -16.91 -19.13 -2.12
C GLU A 150 -16.25 -18.21 -1.08
N ILE A 151 -15.20 -17.47 -1.48
CA ILE A 151 -14.65 -16.38 -0.66
C ILE A 151 -15.76 -15.36 -0.38
N LYS A 152 -16.43 -14.87 -1.42
CA LYS A 152 -17.49 -13.87 -1.29
C LYS A 152 -18.64 -14.40 -0.43
N ALA A 153 -19.04 -15.65 -0.58
CA ALA A 153 -20.06 -16.28 0.25
C ALA A 153 -19.66 -16.35 1.74
N SER A 154 -18.38 -16.59 2.01
CA SER A 154 -17.84 -16.64 3.38
C SER A 154 -17.85 -15.27 4.07
N PHE A 155 -17.54 -14.20 3.33
CA PHE A 155 -17.37 -12.85 3.92
C PHE A 155 -18.59 -11.92 3.74
N ARG A 156 -19.53 -12.22 2.83
CA ARG A 156 -20.71 -11.36 2.58
C ARG A 156 -21.62 -11.17 3.81
N ARG A 157 -21.51 -12.05 4.81
CA ARG A 157 -22.24 -11.95 6.08
C ARG A 157 -21.89 -10.68 6.88
N PHE A 158 -20.74 -10.07 6.61
CA PHE A 158 -20.29 -8.83 7.27
C PHE A 158 -20.65 -7.58 6.46
N GLY A 159 -20.97 -7.73 5.18
CA GLY A 159 -21.32 -6.62 4.30
C GLY A 159 -21.04 -6.91 2.83
N SER A 160 -21.43 -5.98 1.97
CA SER A 160 -21.17 -6.08 0.53
C SER A 160 -19.68 -5.89 0.24
N LEU A 161 -19.10 -6.78 -0.57
CA LEU A 161 -17.68 -6.76 -0.91
C LEU A 161 -17.38 -7.22 -2.34
N VAL A 162 -16.20 -6.84 -2.80
CA VAL A 162 -15.55 -7.33 -4.02
C VAL A 162 -14.26 -8.06 -3.63
N VAL A 163 -14.01 -9.21 -4.24
CA VAL A 163 -12.77 -9.97 -4.03
C VAL A 163 -11.80 -9.62 -5.16
N ASP A 164 -10.59 -9.24 -4.80
CA ASP A 164 -9.54 -8.84 -5.73
C ASP A 164 -8.24 -9.56 -5.40
N TRP A 165 -7.45 -9.89 -6.42
CA TRP A 165 -6.08 -10.37 -6.27
C TRP A 165 -5.25 -9.93 -7.45
N PRO A 166 -3.91 -9.83 -7.30
CA PRO A 166 -3.06 -9.37 -8.39
C PRO A 166 -3.25 -10.16 -9.69
N HIS A 167 -3.29 -9.47 -10.83
CA HIS A 167 -3.44 -10.03 -12.18
C HIS A 167 -4.75 -10.79 -12.46
N LYS A 168 -5.79 -10.63 -11.63
CA LYS A 168 -7.10 -11.28 -11.84
C LYS A 168 -7.72 -10.99 -13.22
N ALA A 169 -7.75 -9.71 -13.62
CA ALA A 169 -8.36 -9.28 -14.88
C ALA A 169 -7.60 -9.77 -16.13
N GLU A 170 -6.28 -9.93 -16.02
CA GLU A 170 -5.40 -10.32 -17.12
C GLU A 170 -5.31 -11.84 -17.28
N SER A 171 -5.20 -12.56 -16.16
CA SER A 171 -4.99 -14.01 -16.16
C SER A 171 -6.27 -14.81 -16.42
N LYS A 172 -7.46 -14.22 -16.26
CA LYS A 172 -8.75 -14.93 -16.16
C LYS A 172 -8.70 -16.12 -15.17
N SER A 173 -7.76 -16.10 -14.22
CA SER A 173 -7.63 -17.15 -13.23
C SER A 173 -8.84 -17.10 -12.31
N TYR A 174 -9.51 -18.23 -12.12
CA TYR A 174 -10.62 -18.37 -11.17
C TYR A 174 -10.13 -18.47 -9.72
N PHE A 175 -8.86 -18.85 -9.53
CA PHE A 175 -8.28 -19.10 -8.21
C PHE A 175 -7.22 -18.05 -7.83
N PRO A 176 -7.15 -17.64 -6.55
CA PRO A 176 -6.14 -16.71 -6.06
C PRO A 176 -4.74 -17.36 -6.08
N PRO A 177 -3.79 -16.81 -6.86
CA PRO A 177 -2.44 -17.37 -6.92
C PRO A 177 -1.75 -17.20 -5.55
N LYS A 178 -1.04 -18.24 -5.10
CA LYS A 178 -0.31 -18.27 -3.82
C LYS A 178 -1.20 -18.20 -2.56
N GLY A 179 -2.50 -18.46 -2.67
CA GLY A 179 -3.40 -18.64 -1.52
C GLY A 179 -3.67 -17.36 -0.72
N TYR A 180 -3.73 -16.20 -1.37
CA TYR A 180 -4.15 -14.94 -0.74
C TYR A 180 -5.01 -14.08 -1.66
N ALA A 181 -5.85 -13.24 -1.07
CA ALA A 181 -6.70 -12.28 -1.77
C ALA A 181 -6.88 -11.00 -0.95
N PHE A 182 -7.52 -10.00 -1.56
CA PHE A 182 -7.96 -8.78 -0.91
C PHE A 182 -9.49 -8.69 -0.95
N LEU A 183 -10.08 -8.37 0.18
CA LEU A 183 -11.50 -8.03 0.29
C LEU A 183 -11.64 -6.51 0.24
N LEU A 184 -12.48 -6.01 -0.65
CA LEU A 184 -12.83 -4.59 -0.75
C LEU A 184 -14.29 -4.44 -0.33
N PHE A 185 -14.51 -4.04 0.92
CA PHE A 185 -15.85 -3.78 1.44
C PHE A 185 -16.39 -2.43 0.93
N GLN A 186 -17.71 -2.33 0.80
CA GLN A 186 -18.35 -1.04 0.51
C GLN A 186 -18.27 -0.10 1.71
N ASP A 187 -18.45 -0.63 2.93
CA ASP A 187 -18.54 0.15 4.16
C ASP A 187 -17.45 -0.24 5.16
N GLU A 188 -16.94 0.75 5.89
CA GLU A 188 -15.96 0.54 6.96
C GLU A 188 -16.52 -0.27 8.13
N ALA A 189 -17.80 -0.09 8.45
CA ALA A 189 -18.48 -0.86 9.49
C ALA A 189 -18.47 -2.38 9.21
N SER A 190 -18.43 -2.78 7.92
CA SER A 190 -18.32 -4.19 7.55
C SER A 190 -16.97 -4.79 7.95
N VAL A 191 -15.90 -3.99 7.88
CA VAL A 191 -14.56 -4.41 8.32
C VAL A 191 -14.51 -4.56 9.83
N GLN A 192 -15.15 -3.65 10.58
CA GLN A 192 -15.26 -3.79 12.03
C GLN A 192 -16.01 -5.06 12.42
N GLN A 193 -17.15 -5.34 11.80
CA GLN A 193 -17.91 -6.58 12.04
C GLN A 193 -17.11 -7.85 11.72
N LEU A 194 -16.28 -7.80 10.66
CA LEU A 194 -15.36 -8.89 10.34
C LEU A 194 -14.34 -9.10 11.46
N ILE A 195 -13.72 -8.03 11.94
CA ILE A 195 -12.72 -8.07 13.02
C ILE A 195 -13.34 -8.63 14.30
N ASP A 196 -14.52 -8.16 14.68
CA ASP A 196 -15.23 -8.58 15.89
C ASP A 196 -15.62 -10.07 15.86
N ALA A 197 -15.74 -10.65 14.65
CA ALA A 197 -16.04 -12.06 14.45
C ALA A 197 -14.78 -12.95 14.29
N CYS A 198 -13.58 -12.37 14.22
CA CYS A 198 -12.34 -13.12 14.08
C CYS A 198 -11.91 -13.75 15.40
N ILE A 199 -11.23 -14.88 15.30
CA ILE A 199 -10.48 -15.50 16.39
C ILE A 199 -9.14 -14.78 16.48
N GLN A 200 -8.81 -14.23 17.65
CA GLN A 200 -7.55 -13.55 17.89
C GLN A 200 -6.53 -14.51 18.51
N ASP A 201 -5.35 -14.61 17.92
CA ASP A 201 -4.23 -15.43 18.39
C ASP A 201 -2.91 -14.69 18.15
N GLU A 202 -2.10 -14.48 19.19
CA GLU A 202 -0.82 -13.76 19.13
C GLU A 202 -0.84 -12.46 18.27
N GLU A 203 -1.85 -11.61 18.49
CA GLU A 203 -2.11 -10.36 17.73
C GLU A 203 -2.52 -10.54 16.25
N LYS A 204 -2.64 -11.77 15.77
CA LYS A 204 -3.16 -12.10 14.44
C LYS A 204 -4.66 -12.42 14.54
N LEU A 205 -5.38 -12.12 13.47
CA LEU A 205 -6.81 -12.40 13.35
C LEU A 205 -7.01 -13.55 12.37
N TYR A 206 -7.91 -14.46 12.72
CA TYR A 206 -8.24 -15.62 11.93
C TYR A 206 -9.75 -15.76 11.75
N LEU A 207 -10.17 -16.20 10.57
CA LEU A 207 -11.54 -16.61 10.31
C LEU A 207 -11.52 -17.96 9.60
N CYS A 208 -12.42 -18.87 9.94
CA CYS A 208 -12.55 -20.13 9.23
C CYS A 208 -13.30 -19.94 7.90
N VAL A 209 -12.75 -20.49 6.82
CA VAL A 209 -13.42 -20.60 5.51
C VAL A 209 -13.40 -22.05 5.04
N SER A 210 -14.33 -22.40 4.17
CA SER A 210 -14.43 -23.74 3.59
C SER A 210 -14.41 -23.67 2.07
N SER A 211 -13.67 -24.60 1.45
CA SER A 211 -13.67 -24.88 0.01
C SER A 211 -14.37 -26.23 -0.26
N PRO A 212 -14.46 -26.68 -1.53
CA PRO A 212 -14.98 -28.01 -1.85
C PRO A 212 -14.19 -29.14 -1.17
N THR A 213 -12.86 -29.05 -1.11
CA THR A 213 -12.01 -30.11 -0.54
C THR A 213 -11.61 -29.89 0.92
N THR A 214 -11.59 -28.65 1.40
CA THR A 214 -11.14 -28.32 2.76
C THR A 214 -12.25 -27.64 3.55
N LYS A 215 -12.57 -28.17 4.75
CA LYS A 215 -13.56 -27.55 5.64
C LYS A 215 -12.90 -26.82 6.80
N ASP A 216 -13.48 -25.69 7.19
CA ASP A 216 -13.13 -24.88 8.35
C ASP A 216 -11.63 -24.53 8.46
N LYS A 217 -10.99 -24.26 7.32
CA LYS A 217 -9.59 -23.85 7.28
C LYS A 217 -9.45 -22.46 7.88
N PRO A 218 -8.63 -22.26 8.93
CA PRO A 218 -8.35 -20.93 9.45
C PRO A 218 -7.53 -20.14 8.42
N VAL A 219 -8.05 -18.99 7.99
CA VAL A 219 -7.36 -18.05 7.12
C VAL A 219 -7.04 -16.78 7.89
N GLN A 220 -5.88 -16.21 7.61
CA GLN A 220 -5.39 -15.03 8.29
C GLN A 220 -6.07 -13.78 7.72
N ILE A 221 -6.69 -12.99 8.59
CA ILE A 221 -7.30 -11.71 8.28
C ILE A 221 -6.35 -10.60 8.75
N ARG A 222 -6.01 -9.68 7.85
CA ARG A 222 -5.13 -8.54 8.17
C ARG A 222 -5.77 -7.24 7.70
N PRO A 223 -6.55 -6.58 8.57
CA PRO A 223 -7.08 -5.26 8.29
C PRO A 223 -5.95 -4.22 8.38
N TRP A 224 -6.11 -3.08 7.68
CA TRP A 224 -5.21 -1.95 7.82
C TRP A 224 -5.86 -0.88 8.69
N ARG A 225 -5.24 -0.57 9.83
CA ARG A 225 -5.69 0.46 10.75
C ARG A 225 -5.31 1.83 10.21
N LEU A 226 -6.26 2.76 10.14
CA LEU A 226 -6.01 4.08 9.57
C LEU A 226 -5.04 4.92 10.42
N SER A 227 -5.02 4.72 11.74
CA SER A 227 -4.07 5.40 12.63
C SER A 227 -2.62 4.97 12.43
N ASP A 228 -2.37 3.82 11.80
CA ASP A 228 -1.01 3.31 11.57
C ASP A 228 -0.36 3.95 10.32
N ALA A 229 -1.10 4.78 9.59
CA ALA A 229 -0.64 5.46 8.38
C ALA A 229 0.25 6.67 8.65
N ASP A 230 0.15 7.31 9.82
CA ASP A 230 0.89 8.52 10.16
C ASP A 230 1.36 8.46 11.60
N PHE A 231 2.58 8.92 11.85
CA PHE A 231 3.15 8.94 13.19
C PHE A 231 4.04 10.17 13.38
N VAL A 232 3.77 10.92 14.45
CA VAL A 232 4.55 12.09 14.87
C VAL A 232 5.37 11.67 16.09
N LEU A 233 6.69 11.68 15.97
CA LEU A 233 7.60 11.33 17.06
C LEU A 233 7.77 12.50 18.03
N ASP A 234 7.86 13.73 17.51
CA ASP A 234 7.98 14.95 18.28
C ASP A 234 7.06 16.04 17.71
N ALA A 235 5.96 16.31 18.41
CA ALA A 235 4.95 17.30 18.01
C ALA A 235 5.37 18.74 18.33
N SER A 236 6.47 18.95 19.08
CA SER A 236 6.96 20.29 19.40
C SER A 236 7.78 20.92 18.26
N MET A 237 8.24 20.10 17.32
CA MET A 237 9.12 20.52 16.24
C MET A 237 8.33 20.81 14.96
N PRO A 238 8.54 21.97 14.31
CA PRO A 238 7.86 22.28 13.06
C PRO A 238 8.32 21.32 11.95
N LEU A 239 7.35 20.73 11.25
CA LEU A 239 7.59 19.87 10.10
C LEU A 239 7.98 20.72 8.90
N ASP A 240 9.18 20.49 8.36
CA ASP A 240 9.65 21.13 7.13
C ASP A 240 9.56 20.13 5.96
N PRO A 241 8.66 20.35 4.99
CA PRO A 241 8.53 19.50 3.81
C PRO A 241 9.82 19.37 3.01
N ARG A 242 10.73 20.36 3.05
CA ARG A 242 12.03 20.32 2.34
C ARG A 242 13.04 19.37 2.96
N LYS A 243 12.83 18.98 4.23
CA LYS A 243 13.64 17.98 4.95
C LYS A 243 12.96 16.61 5.00
N THR A 244 12.08 16.34 4.04
CA THR A 244 11.37 15.07 3.92
C THR A 244 12.00 14.20 2.83
N VAL A 245 12.13 12.91 3.13
CA VAL A 245 12.57 11.89 2.18
C VAL A 245 11.40 10.98 1.82
N PHE A 246 11.37 10.54 0.57
CA PHE A 246 10.54 9.46 0.08
C PHE A 246 11.26 8.12 0.27
N VAL A 247 10.55 7.12 0.79
CA VAL A 247 11.05 5.75 0.98
C VAL A 247 10.22 4.80 0.13
N GLY A 248 10.80 4.30 -0.96
CA GLY A 248 10.15 3.39 -1.90
C GLY A 248 10.44 1.93 -1.60
N GLY A 249 9.44 1.07 -1.75
CA GLY A 249 9.58 -0.38 -1.58
C GLY A 249 9.33 -0.88 -0.15
N VAL A 250 8.81 -0.02 0.73
CA VAL A 250 8.43 -0.33 2.12
C VAL A 250 7.53 -1.58 2.17
N PRO A 251 7.76 -2.54 3.09
CA PRO A 251 6.85 -3.66 3.30
C PRO A 251 5.43 -3.18 3.64
N ARG A 252 4.39 -3.71 2.98
CA ARG A 252 2.99 -3.32 3.22
C ARG A 252 2.52 -3.49 4.68
N PRO A 253 3.01 -4.46 5.45
CA PRO A 253 2.70 -4.56 6.88
C PRO A 253 3.28 -3.46 7.76
N LEU A 254 4.34 -2.78 7.29
CA LEU A 254 5.10 -1.84 8.12
C LEU A 254 4.24 -0.62 8.47
N LYS A 255 4.20 -0.29 9.75
CA LYS A 255 3.48 0.87 10.30
C LYS A 255 4.35 2.12 10.26
N ALA A 256 3.72 3.30 10.27
CA ALA A 256 4.45 4.58 10.31
C ALA A 256 5.36 4.70 11.54
N VAL A 257 4.91 4.23 12.70
CA VAL A 257 5.70 4.23 13.95
C VAL A 257 6.98 3.39 13.81
N GLU A 258 6.89 2.22 13.19
CA GLU A 258 8.05 1.34 13.00
C GLU A 258 9.04 1.96 12.01
N LEU A 259 8.54 2.54 10.91
CA LEU A 259 9.37 3.27 9.95
C LEU A 259 10.09 4.44 10.62
N ALA A 260 9.39 5.22 11.45
CA ALA A 260 10.00 6.33 12.20
C ALA A 260 11.12 5.83 13.12
N MET A 261 10.86 4.80 13.92
CA MET A 261 11.84 4.24 14.86
C MET A 261 13.08 3.69 14.17
N ILE A 262 12.92 2.99 13.04
CA ILE A 262 14.04 2.45 12.28
C ILE A 262 14.89 3.60 11.71
N MET A 263 14.25 4.59 11.10
CA MET A 263 14.96 5.71 10.47
C MET A 263 15.62 6.63 11.51
N ASP A 264 15.00 6.80 12.68
CA ASP A 264 15.57 7.57 13.79
C ASP A 264 16.79 6.85 14.39
N ARG A 265 16.74 5.52 14.51
CA ARG A 265 17.92 4.74 14.93
C ARG A 265 19.09 4.86 13.96
N LEU A 266 18.82 4.96 12.66
CA LEU A 266 19.85 5.01 11.62
C LEU A 266 20.46 6.41 11.43
N TYR A 267 19.64 7.46 11.45
CA TYR A 267 20.05 8.82 11.08
C TYR A 267 19.82 9.86 12.17
N GLY A 268 18.97 9.55 13.16
CA GLY A 268 18.53 10.47 14.21
C GLY A 268 17.61 11.59 13.70
N GLY A 269 16.94 12.24 14.64
CA GLY A 269 16.22 13.49 14.40
C GLY A 269 15.00 13.34 13.50
N VAL A 270 14.37 12.17 13.45
CA VAL A 270 13.08 11.99 12.78
C VAL A 270 12.00 12.72 13.59
N CYS A 271 11.21 13.55 12.95
CA CYS A 271 10.06 14.22 13.59
C CYS A 271 8.73 13.57 13.21
N TYR A 272 8.66 13.00 12.00
CA TYR A 272 7.43 12.44 11.46
C TYR A 272 7.74 11.33 10.45
N ALA A 273 6.88 10.31 10.41
CA ALA A 273 6.82 9.35 9.34
C ALA A 273 5.38 9.11 8.91
N GLY A 274 5.19 8.80 7.63
CA GLY A 274 3.91 8.41 7.08
C GLY A 274 4.05 7.29 6.06
N ILE A 275 3.05 6.42 6.00
CA ILE A 275 2.90 5.40 4.97
C ILE A 275 2.05 6.00 3.85
N ASP A 276 2.52 5.86 2.61
CA ASP A 276 1.77 6.30 1.45
C ASP A 276 0.64 5.30 1.18
N THR A 277 -0.59 5.81 1.26
CA THR A 277 -1.80 5.03 1.10
C THR A 277 -2.55 5.41 -0.17
N ASP A 278 -3.43 4.52 -0.62
CA ASP A 278 -4.34 4.82 -1.71
C ASP A 278 -5.34 5.94 -1.37
N PRO A 279 -5.58 6.93 -2.24
CA PRO A 279 -6.52 8.00 -1.95
C PRO A 279 -7.94 7.54 -1.62
N GLU A 280 -8.42 6.47 -2.26
CA GLU A 280 -9.79 5.99 -2.14
C GLU A 280 -9.94 4.97 -1.00
N LEU A 281 -9.04 3.98 -0.95
CA LEU A 281 -9.14 2.88 0.01
C LEU A 281 -8.33 3.12 1.28
N LYS A 282 -7.45 4.12 1.30
CA LYS A 282 -6.51 4.39 2.41
C LYS A 282 -5.66 3.18 2.79
N TYR A 283 -5.36 2.32 1.81
CA TYR A 283 -4.56 1.11 1.99
C TYR A 283 -3.11 1.31 1.55
N PRO A 284 -2.09 0.74 2.24
CA PRO A 284 -0.68 0.92 1.93
C PRO A 284 -0.28 0.52 0.50
N LYS A 285 0.51 1.40 -0.15
CA LYS A 285 1.05 1.17 -1.50
C LYS A 285 2.45 0.58 -1.52
N GLY A 286 3.09 0.42 -0.36
CA GLY A 286 4.48 -0.04 -0.26
C GLY A 286 5.49 1.09 -0.46
N ALA A 287 5.12 2.30 -0.06
CA ALA A 287 5.99 3.46 0.01
C ALA A 287 5.65 4.25 1.28
N GLY A 288 6.55 5.14 1.68
CA GLY A 288 6.34 6.05 2.80
C GLY A 288 7.20 7.29 2.68
N ARG A 289 7.07 8.16 3.68
CA ARG A 289 7.77 9.43 3.79
C ARG A 289 8.27 9.61 5.21
N VAL A 290 9.44 10.21 5.35
CA VAL A 290 10.05 10.48 6.65
C VAL A 290 10.60 11.89 6.66
N ALA A 291 10.16 12.69 7.63
CA ALA A 291 10.61 14.05 7.82
C ALA A 291 11.65 14.11 8.94
N PHE A 292 12.69 14.89 8.71
CA PHE A 292 13.77 15.13 9.67
C PHE A 292 13.70 16.56 10.22
N SER A 293 13.98 16.69 11.51
CA SER A 293 14.12 17.97 12.20
C SER A 293 15.32 18.77 11.71
N ASN A 294 16.41 18.08 11.36
CA ASN A 294 17.69 18.68 11.05
C ASN A 294 18.17 18.31 9.63
N GLN A 295 18.97 19.20 9.04
CA GLN A 295 19.46 19.04 7.67
C GLN A 295 20.52 17.93 7.55
N GLN A 296 21.27 17.66 8.61
CA GLN A 296 22.35 16.65 8.60
C GLN A 296 21.78 15.23 8.43
N SER A 297 20.75 14.87 9.20
CA SER A 297 20.04 13.60 9.10
C SER A 297 19.35 13.43 7.73
N TYR A 298 18.74 14.49 7.21
CA TYR A 298 18.18 14.50 5.86
C TYR A 298 19.24 14.18 4.79
N ILE A 299 20.38 14.88 4.80
CA ILE A 299 21.48 14.65 3.84
C ILE A 299 22.05 13.24 3.99
N ALA A 300 22.21 12.75 5.22
CA ALA A 300 22.71 11.40 5.49
C ALA A 300 21.78 10.33 4.90
N ALA A 301 20.46 10.48 5.08
CA ALA A 301 19.47 9.57 4.53
C ALA A 301 19.46 9.55 3.00
N ILE A 302 19.54 10.73 2.35
CA ILE A 302 19.63 10.82 0.88
C ILE A 302 20.93 10.22 0.35
N SER A 303 22.05 10.46 1.04
CA SER A 303 23.35 9.97 0.64
C SER A 303 23.44 8.44 0.70
N ALA A 304 22.72 7.82 1.63
CA ALA A 304 22.67 6.36 1.75
C ALA A 304 21.99 5.70 0.53
N ARG A 305 20.97 6.36 -0.05
CA ARG A 305 20.15 5.93 -1.21
C ARG A 305 19.38 4.61 -1.02
N PHE A 306 19.90 3.66 -0.26
CA PHE A 306 19.27 2.39 0.07
C PHE A 306 19.44 2.08 1.55
N VAL A 307 18.39 1.55 2.15
CA VAL A 307 18.35 1.16 3.56
C VAL A 307 17.77 -0.25 3.66
N GLN A 308 18.29 -1.06 4.58
CA GLN A 308 17.66 -2.34 4.92
C GLN A 308 16.60 -2.09 5.99
N LEU A 309 15.35 -2.44 5.69
CA LEU A 309 14.26 -2.42 6.66
C LEU A 309 13.94 -3.86 7.07
N GLN A 310 14.05 -4.12 8.37
CA GLN A 310 13.65 -5.37 8.98
C GLN A 310 12.30 -5.18 9.69
N HIS A 311 11.32 -6.03 9.36
CA HIS A 311 10.01 -6.07 10.00
C HIS A 311 9.54 -7.52 10.13
N GLY A 312 9.58 -8.05 11.36
CA GLY A 312 9.42 -9.49 11.61
C GLY A 312 10.45 -10.28 10.82
N ASP A 313 9.98 -11.26 10.04
CA ASP A 313 10.82 -12.10 9.18
C ASP A 313 11.12 -11.48 7.82
N ILE A 314 10.60 -10.28 7.54
CA ILE A 314 10.83 -9.58 6.27
C ILE A 314 12.06 -8.69 6.42
N ASP A 315 13.12 -9.03 5.70
CA ASP A 315 14.25 -8.13 5.44
C ASP A 315 14.17 -7.62 4.00
N LYS A 316 14.07 -6.31 3.83
CA LYS A 316 13.90 -5.70 2.52
C LYS A 316 14.73 -4.45 2.36
N ARG A 317 15.47 -4.41 1.24
CA ARG A 317 16.20 -3.23 0.80
C ARG A 317 15.24 -2.22 0.16
N VAL A 318 15.07 -1.08 0.81
CA VAL A 318 14.24 0.03 0.33
C VAL A 318 15.10 1.13 -0.29
N GLU A 319 14.51 1.90 -1.20
CA GLU A 319 15.16 3.03 -1.85
C GLU A 319 14.74 4.35 -1.18
N VAL A 320 15.70 5.22 -0.90
CA VAL A 320 15.49 6.55 -0.31
C VAL A 320 15.77 7.60 -1.36
N LYS A 321 14.83 8.53 -1.55
CA LYS A 321 14.90 9.63 -2.51
C LYS A 321 14.47 10.95 -1.84
N PRO A 322 14.94 12.11 -2.32
CA PRO A 322 14.37 13.39 -1.90
C PRO A 322 12.88 13.45 -2.20
N TYR A 323 12.09 13.97 -1.26
CA TYR A 323 10.68 14.27 -1.52
C TYR A 323 10.59 15.59 -2.29
N VAL A 324 10.10 15.53 -3.53
CA VAL A 324 10.04 16.70 -4.42
C VAL A 324 8.67 17.39 -4.28
N LEU A 325 8.69 18.70 -4.06
CA LEU A 325 7.53 19.57 -3.85
C LEU A 325 7.25 20.38 -5.12
N ASP A 326 5.97 20.73 -5.35
CA ASP A 326 5.51 21.31 -6.62
C ASP A 326 5.47 22.84 -6.64
N ASP A 327 5.42 23.45 -5.47
CA ASP A 327 5.17 24.86 -5.23
C ASP A 327 6.42 25.60 -4.75
N GLN A 328 7.59 25.11 -5.17
CA GLN A 328 8.86 25.65 -4.72
C GLN A 328 9.38 26.73 -5.65
N MET A 329 9.77 27.86 -5.08
CA MET A 329 10.47 28.91 -5.82
C MET A 329 11.92 28.49 -6.07
N CYS A 330 12.52 29.05 -7.12
CA CYS A 330 13.94 28.84 -7.38
C CYS A 330 14.77 29.39 -6.20
N ASP A 331 15.64 28.56 -5.62
CA ASP A 331 16.43 28.94 -4.44
C ASP A 331 17.49 30.03 -4.76
N GLU A 332 17.85 30.19 -6.03
CA GLU A 332 18.88 31.14 -6.49
C GLU A 332 18.34 32.53 -6.82
N CYS A 333 17.16 32.60 -7.45
CA CYS A 333 16.59 33.87 -7.89
C CYS A 333 15.25 34.20 -7.25
N GLN A 334 14.71 33.31 -6.42
CA GLN A 334 13.41 33.46 -5.75
C GLN A 334 12.27 33.82 -6.74
N GLY A 335 12.32 33.27 -7.94
CA GLY A 335 11.33 33.51 -9.00
C GLY A 335 11.51 34.82 -9.78
N GLN A 336 12.47 35.68 -9.43
CA GLN A 336 12.69 36.97 -10.10
C GLN A 336 13.00 36.83 -11.59
N ARG A 337 13.79 35.81 -11.97
CA ARG A 337 14.18 35.56 -13.38
C ARG A 337 13.14 34.78 -14.17
N CYS A 338 12.10 34.30 -13.50
CA CYS A 338 11.16 33.31 -14.04
C CYS A 338 9.71 33.79 -13.91
N GLY A 339 9.50 35.11 -13.77
CA GLY A 339 8.18 35.75 -13.73
C GLY A 339 7.30 35.30 -12.57
N GLY A 340 7.91 34.90 -11.44
CA GLY A 340 7.19 34.37 -10.28
C GLY A 340 6.69 32.93 -10.44
N LYS A 341 7.06 32.22 -11.52
CA LYS A 341 6.73 30.79 -11.69
C LYS A 341 7.56 29.93 -10.74
N PHE A 342 6.97 28.81 -10.32
CA PHE A 342 7.67 27.78 -9.55
C PHE A 342 8.80 27.14 -10.36
N ALA A 343 9.81 26.65 -9.64
CA ALA A 343 10.97 26.00 -10.22
C ALA A 343 10.60 24.61 -10.79
N PRO A 344 10.77 24.37 -12.09
CA PRO A 344 10.48 23.08 -12.72
C PRO A 344 11.54 22.01 -12.42
N PHE A 345 12.73 22.39 -11.93
CA PHE A 345 13.85 21.47 -11.75
C PHE A 345 14.27 21.36 -10.29
N PHE A 346 14.43 20.13 -9.83
CA PHE A 346 15.07 19.83 -8.56
C PHE A 346 16.38 19.06 -8.78
N CYS A 347 17.48 19.53 -8.19
CA CYS A 347 18.76 18.83 -8.24
C CYS A 347 18.89 17.90 -7.03
N ALA A 348 18.77 16.58 -7.25
CA ALA A 348 18.89 15.58 -6.18
C ALA A 348 20.35 15.24 -5.80
N ASN A 349 21.35 15.91 -6.39
CA ASN A 349 22.73 15.73 -5.96
C ASN A 349 22.93 16.33 -4.57
N VAL A 350 23.60 15.61 -3.68
CA VAL A 350 23.83 15.99 -2.28
C VAL A 350 24.56 17.32 -2.10
N THR A 351 25.32 17.77 -3.11
CA THR A 351 26.00 19.08 -3.12
C THR A 351 25.10 20.25 -3.54
N CYS A 352 23.90 19.96 -4.05
CA CYS A 352 22.91 20.95 -4.49
C CYS A 352 21.66 20.89 -3.61
N LEU A 353 20.88 19.80 -3.69
CA LEU A 353 19.59 19.63 -2.99
C LEU A 353 18.68 20.88 -3.05
N GLN A 354 18.58 21.47 -4.25
CA GLN A 354 17.97 22.77 -4.48
C GLN A 354 17.05 22.78 -5.69
N TYR A 355 16.09 23.70 -5.66
CA TYR A 355 15.16 24.00 -6.73
C TYR A 355 15.70 25.11 -7.63
N TYR A 356 15.68 24.87 -8.94
CA TYR A 356 16.17 25.81 -9.93
C TYR A 356 15.12 26.08 -11.00
N CYS A 357 15.01 27.34 -11.41
CA CYS A 357 14.35 27.64 -12.67
C CYS A 357 15.29 27.45 -13.86
N GLU A 358 14.74 27.37 -15.07
CA GLU A 358 15.46 26.93 -16.27
C GLU A 358 16.77 27.72 -16.48
N HIS A 359 16.71 29.03 -16.33
CA HIS A 359 17.88 29.89 -16.48
C HIS A 359 18.95 29.65 -15.41
N CYS A 360 18.54 29.54 -14.14
CA CYS A 360 19.47 29.28 -13.03
C CYS A 360 20.09 27.89 -13.14
N TRP A 361 19.31 26.89 -13.57
CA TRP A 361 19.80 25.53 -13.83
C TRP A 361 20.92 25.56 -14.86
N ALA A 362 20.66 26.13 -16.04
CA ALA A 362 21.64 26.20 -17.13
C ALA A 362 22.92 26.93 -16.72
N THR A 363 22.81 28.00 -15.94
CA THR A 363 23.96 28.81 -15.50
C THR A 363 24.83 28.08 -14.46
N ILE A 364 24.21 27.33 -13.55
CA ILE A 364 24.91 26.70 -12.42
C ILE A 364 25.45 25.32 -12.80
N HIS A 365 24.68 24.55 -13.56
CA HIS A 365 25.03 23.18 -13.95
C HIS A 365 25.87 23.11 -15.24
N SER A 366 26.17 24.25 -15.88
CA SER A 366 27.22 24.33 -16.91
C SER A 366 28.63 24.53 -16.33
N ARG A 367 28.76 24.74 -15.01
CA ARG A 367 30.06 24.91 -14.35
C ARG A 367 30.79 23.57 -14.20
N PRO A 368 32.14 23.56 -14.30
CA PRO A 368 32.94 22.35 -14.09
C PRO A 368 32.60 21.66 -12.77
N GLY A 369 32.42 20.34 -12.81
CA GLY A 369 32.09 19.53 -11.62
C GLY A 369 30.59 19.45 -11.27
N ARG A 370 29.72 20.24 -11.92
CA ARG A 370 28.24 20.11 -11.80
C ARG A 370 27.56 19.65 -13.08
N GLU A 371 28.32 19.47 -14.15
CA GLU A 371 27.85 19.08 -15.48
C GLU A 371 27.18 17.70 -15.54
N PHE A 372 27.53 16.80 -14.61
CA PHE A 372 26.93 15.46 -14.51
C PHE A 372 25.63 15.42 -13.70
N HIS A 373 25.22 16.53 -13.08
CA HIS A 373 23.99 16.56 -12.32
C HIS A 373 22.79 16.47 -13.26
N LYS A 374 21.82 15.61 -12.92
CA LYS A 374 20.59 15.46 -13.71
C LYS A 374 19.42 16.12 -12.98
N PRO A 375 18.63 16.95 -13.67
CA PRO A 375 17.44 17.53 -13.06
C PRO A 375 16.39 16.44 -12.89
N LEU A 376 15.74 16.42 -11.74
CA LEU A 376 14.46 15.76 -11.59
C LEU A 376 13.41 16.73 -12.12
N VAL A 377 12.81 16.36 -13.24
CA VAL A 377 11.73 17.10 -13.89
C VAL A 377 10.43 16.38 -13.54
N LYS A 378 9.44 17.11 -13.04
CA LYS A 378 8.13 16.52 -12.74
C LYS A 378 7.28 16.52 -14.02
N GLU A 379 6.92 15.33 -14.51
CA GLU A 379 5.88 15.19 -15.53
C GLU A 379 4.50 15.54 -14.92
N GLY A 380 3.83 16.53 -15.52
CA GLY A 380 2.39 16.78 -15.33
C GLY A 380 2.02 17.76 -14.21
N ALA A 381 1.92 19.04 -14.57
CA ALA A 381 1.33 20.12 -13.77
C ALA A 381 -0.22 20.02 -13.63
N ASP A 382 -0.83 18.89 -13.98
CA ASP A 382 -2.29 18.73 -14.13
C ASP A 382 -2.88 17.57 -13.32
N ARG A 383 -2.15 17.00 -12.35
CA ARG A 383 -2.80 16.20 -11.31
C ARG A 383 -3.58 17.15 -10.39
N PRO A 384 -4.88 16.91 -10.13
CA PRO A 384 -5.64 17.74 -9.20
C PRO A 384 -4.88 17.80 -7.87
N ARG A 385 -4.66 19.04 -7.40
CA ARG A 385 -3.95 19.36 -6.15
C ARG A 385 -4.43 18.40 -5.07
N ALA A 386 -3.53 17.57 -4.54
CA ALA A 386 -3.75 17.00 -3.22
C ALA A 386 -3.94 18.18 -2.27
N VAL A 387 -5.07 18.18 -1.58
CA VAL A 387 -5.55 19.24 -0.68
C VAL A 387 -4.39 19.76 0.17
N PRO A 388 -4.22 21.10 0.33
CA PRO A 388 -3.20 21.62 1.23
C PRO A 388 -3.48 21.04 2.62
N TYR A 389 -2.57 20.17 3.09
CA TYR A 389 -2.66 19.60 4.43
C TYR A 389 -2.60 20.75 5.43
N ARG A 390 -3.74 21.02 6.07
CA ARG A 390 -3.76 21.82 7.29
C ARG A 390 -3.28 20.90 8.41
N TRP A 391 -2.05 21.15 8.85
CA TRP A 391 -1.58 20.67 10.14
C TRP A 391 -2.43 21.42 11.19
N CYS A 392 -3.37 20.70 11.81
CA CYS A 392 -4.14 21.18 12.96
C CYS A 392 -3.43 20.77 14.25
#